data_AF-A0A497PG44-F1
#
_entry.id   AF-A0A497PG44-F1
#
_cell.length_a   1.000
_cell.length_b   1.000
_cell.length_c   1.000
_cell.angle_alpha   90.00
_cell.angle_beta   90.00
_cell.angle_gamma   90.00
#
_symmetry.space_group_name_H-M   'P 1'
#
loop_
_entity.id
_entity.type
_entity.pdbx_description
1 polymer ?
#
loop_
_entity_poly.entity_id
_entity_poly.type
_entity_poly.pdbx_seq_one_letter_code
_entity_poly.pdbx_strand_id
1 'polypeptide(L)'
;MSGNDEATGMMKARTDLIDMIRASQEDIEALVEIIENELKNIREGDAAERISKAVSKVAEGSGADADSLYNVLYWLTQSGPDARQAIIVQTLETMLNDESLRKVGLSVLTRVSSQENVDLMLRYVERGVLTLSQAIFVLLYPDSSSLFD
;
A
#
# COMPACT_ATOMS: atom_id res chain seq x y z
N MET A 1 -5.22 18.06 15.20
CA MET A 1 -4.75 16.79 15.76
C MET A 1 -3.29 16.99 16.14
N SER A 2 -2.84 16.51 17.29
CA SER A 2 -1.42 16.58 17.64
C SER A 2 -0.63 15.58 16.78
N GLY A 3 0.68 15.78 16.59
CA GLY A 3 1.51 14.85 15.82
C GLY A 3 1.51 13.41 16.38
N ASN A 4 1.23 13.23 17.68
CA ASN A 4 1.10 11.91 18.30
C ASN A 4 -0.21 11.21 17.93
N ASP A 5 -1.30 11.96 17.76
CA ASP A 5 -2.60 11.42 17.33
C ASP A 5 -2.54 10.97 15.87
N GLU A 6 -1.79 11.71 15.05
CA GLU A 6 -1.56 11.42 13.63
C GLU A 6 -0.80 10.09 13.46
N ALA A 7 0.36 9.96 14.13
CA ALA A 7 1.16 8.74 14.06
C ALA A 7 0.40 7.50 14.58
N THR A 8 -0.38 7.66 15.65
CA THR A 8 -1.20 6.58 16.20
C THR A 8 -2.30 6.15 15.23
N GLY A 9 -2.98 7.11 14.60
CA GLY A 9 -4.00 6.84 13.59
C GLY A 9 -3.46 6.11 12.36
N MET A 10 -2.32 6.58 11.83
CA MET A 10 -1.66 5.94 10.68
C MET A 10 -1.23 4.50 11.00
N MET A 11 -0.64 4.27 12.18
CA MET A 11 -0.26 2.92 12.61
C MET A 11 -1.47 2.01 12.71
N LYS A 12 -2.59 2.51 13.26
CA LYS A 12 -3.82 1.75 13.33
C LYS A 12 -4.34 1.41 11.93
N ALA A 13 -4.39 2.38 11.02
CA ALA A 13 -4.89 2.15 9.66
C ALA A 13 -4.05 1.12 8.91
N ARG A 14 -2.72 1.14 9.10
CA ARG A 14 -1.83 0.12 8.56
C ARG A 14 -2.15 -1.28 9.13
N THR A 15 -2.31 -1.39 10.44
CA THR A 15 -2.65 -2.67 11.09
C THR A 15 -3.99 -3.19 10.59
N ASP A 16 -5.02 -2.35 10.55
CA ASP A 16 -6.35 -2.69 10.08
C ASP A 16 -6.31 -3.17 8.62
N LEU A 17 -5.55 -2.48 7.75
CA LEU A 17 -5.38 -2.88 6.35
C LEU A 17 -4.66 -4.24 6.21
N ILE A 18 -3.61 -4.48 7.01
CA ILE A 18 -2.91 -5.77 7.01
C ILE A 18 -3.82 -6.90 7.46
N ASP A 19 -4.61 -6.68 8.52
CA ASP A 19 -5.52 -7.70 9.04
C ASP A 19 -6.64 -8.01 8.03
N MET A 20 -7.15 -6.99 7.33
CA MET A 20 -8.07 -7.17 6.20
C MET A 20 -7.44 -8.03 5.09
N ILE A 21 -6.23 -7.69 4.63
CA ILE A 21 -5.51 -8.44 3.58
C ILE A 21 -5.23 -9.89 4.02
N ARG A 22 -4.83 -10.09 5.29
CA ARG A 22 -4.52 -11.42 5.82
C ARG A 22 -5.74 -12.34 5.83
N ALA A 23 -6.92 -11.78 6.07
CA ALA A 23 -8.18 -12.52 6.04
C ALA A 23 -8.75 -12.69 4.62
N SER A 24 -8.34 -11.86 3.65
CA SER A 24 -8.83 -11.85 2.27
C SER A 24 -7.72 -12.10 1.23
N GLN A 25 -6.79 -13.03 1.50
CA GLN A 25 -5.58 -13.25 0.67
C GLN A 25 -5.86 -13.53 -0.82
N GLU A 26 -7.10 -13.90 -1.17
CA GLU A 26 -7.55 -14.12 -2.54
C GLU A 26 -7.86 -12.80 -3.29
N ASP A 27 -8.13 -11.70 -2.59
CA ASP A 27 -8.49 -10.39 -3.14
C ASP A 27 -7.27 -9.49 -3.45
N ILE A 28 -6.22 -10.10 -4.01
CA ILE A 28 -4.98 -9.41 -4.44
C ILE A 28 -5.30 -8.24 -5.40
N GLU A 29 -6.36 -8.35 -6.19
CA GLU A 29 -6.80 -7.31 -7.12
C GLU A 29 -7.17 -6.00 -6.44
N ALA A 30 -7.81 -6.05 -5.26
CA ALA A 30 -8.21 -4.84 -4.57
C ALA A 30 -7.01 -4.09 -4.00
N LEU A 31 -5.98 -4.81 -3.52
CA LEU A 31 -4.74 -4.18 -3.08
C LEU A 31 -3.96 -3.54 -4.23
N VAL A 32 -3.93 -4.19 -5.40
CA VAL A 32 -3.36 -3.61 -6.62
C VAL A 32 -4.13 -2.35 -7.01
N GLU A 33 -5.47 -2.40 -6.97
CA GLU A 33 -6.31 -1.25 -7.29
C GLU A 33 -6.08 -0.08 -6.34
N ILE A 34 -5.94 -0.31 -5.03
CA ILE A 34 -5.60 0.75 -4.06
C ILE A 34 -4.28 1.42 -4.46
N ILE A 35 -3.24 0.64 -4.73
CA ILE A 35 -1.91 1.15 -5.06
C ILE A 35 -1.92 1.90 -6.38
N GLU A 36 -2.49 1.32 -7.44
CA GLU A 36 -2.57 1.97 -8.75
C GLU A 36 -3.31 3.31 -8.71
N ASN A 37 -4.37 3.42 -7.92
CA ASN A 37 -5.12 4.67 -7.79
C ASN A 37 -4.39 5.70 -6.94
N GLU A 38 -3.57 5.28 -5.96
CA GLU A 38 -2.67 6.21 -5.29
C GLU A 38 -1.62 6.77 -6.25
N LEU A 39 -1.05 5.91 -7.10
CA LEU A 39 -0.05 6.30 -8.11
C LEU A 39 -0.62 7.26 -9.16
N LYS A 40 -1.92 7.18 -9.46
CA LYS A 40 -2.62 8.06 -10.42
C LYS A 40 -2.96 9.45 -9.87
N ASN A 41 -2.41 9.82 -8.71
CA ASN A 41 -2.69 11.05 -7.97
C ASN A 41 -4.16 11.14 -7.51
N ILE A 42 -4.39 10.87 -6.22
CA ILE A 42 -5.74 10.76 -5.64
C ILE A 42 -6.62 12.02 -5.80
N ARG A 43 -6.01 13.18 -6.08
CA ARG A 43 -6.70 14.47 -6.27
C ARG A 43 -7.29 14.63 -7.68
N GLU A 44 -7.01 13.71 -8.59
CA GLU A 44 -7.48 13.73 -9.97
C GLU A 44 -8.56 12.66 -10.20
N GLY A 45 -9.70 13.07 -10.76
CA GLY A 45 -10.76 12.16 -11.18
C GLY A 45 -11.46 11.40 -10.05
N ASP A 46 -11.66 10.10 -10.24
CA ASP A 46 -12.44 9.18 -9.40
C ASP A 46 -11.57 8.28 -8.50
N ALA A 47 -10.27 8.61 -8.33
CA ALA A 47 -9.31 7.78 -7.61
C ALA A 47 -9.69 7.50 -6.14
N ALA A 48 -10.18 8.51 -5.41
CA ALA A 48 -10.66 8.33 -4.03
C ALA A 48 -11.88 7.39 -3.95
N GLU A 49 -12.78 7.44 -4.94
CA GLU A 49 -13.94 6.55 -5.03
C GLU A 49 -13.50 5.10 -5.32
N ARG A 50 -12.52 4.92 -6.23
CA ARG A 50 -11.96 3.60 -6.55
C ARG A 50 -11.23 2.97 -5.38
N ILE A 51 -10.40 3.75 -4.66
CA ILE A 51 -9.76 3.32 -3.42
C ILE A 51 -10.83 2.91 -2.40
N SER A 52 -11.89 3.70 -2.27
CA SER A 52 -12.98 3.39 -1.34
C SER A 52 -13.68 2.07 -1.70
N LYS A 53 -13.98 1.83 -2.98
CA LYS A 53 -14.58 0.58 -3.45
C LYS A 53 -13.66 -0.61 -3.22
N ALA A 54 -12.38 -0.47 -3.55
CA ALA A 54 -11.39 -1.53 -3.36
C ALA A 54 -11.25 -1.90 -1.88
N VAL A 55 -11.09 -0.91 -0.99
CA VAL A 55 -11.00 -1.16 0.46
C VAL A 55 -12.29 -1.81 0.99
N SER A 56 -13.47 -1.34 0.58
CA SER A 56 -14.74 -1.95 1.00
C SER A 56 -14.85 -3.42 0.56
N LYS A 57 -14.38 -3.76 -0.64
CA LYS A 57 -14.37 -5.16 -1.12
C LYS A 57 -13.49 -6.04 -0.24
N VAL A 58 -12.29 -5.58 0.11
CA VAL A 58 -11.38 -6.32 1.01
C VAL A 58 -12.02 -6.48 2.39
N ALA A 59 -12.63 -5.42 2.93
CA ALA A 59 -13.28 -5.43 4.24
C ALA A 59 -14.48 -6.40 4.30
N GLU A 60 -15.28 -6.45 3.23
CA GLU A 60 -16.38 -7.42 3.09
C GLU A 60 -15.84 -8.86 3.07
N GLY A 61 -14.78 -9.13 2.30
CA GLY A 61 -14.13 -10.44 2.25
C GLY A 61 -13.49 -10.87 3.56
N SER A 62 -12.96 -9.91 4.34
CA SER A 62 -12.31 -10.17 5.62
C SER A 62 -13.26 -10.22 6.82
N GLY A 63 -14.50 -9.74 6.67
CA GLY A 63 -15.41 -9.52 7.79
C GLY A 63 -14.94 -8.43 8.77
N ALA A 64 -14.26 -7.40 8.26
CA ALA A 64 -13.76 -6.31 9.10
C ALA A 64 -14.91 -5.47 9.68
N ASP A 65 -14.71 -4.96 10.90
CA ASP A 65 -15.69 -4.06 11.51
C ASP A 65 -15.70 -2.68 10.85
N ALA A 66 -16.79 -1.94 11.08
CA ALA A 66 -17.01 -0.63 10.50
C ALA A 66 -15.95 0.41 10.92
N ASP A 67 -15.39 0.28 12.13
CA ASP A 67 -14.38 1.21 12.63
C ASP A 67 -13.05 1.02 11.90
N SER A 68 -12.66 -0.22 11.65
CA SER A 68 -11.47 -0.60 10.89
C SER A 68 -11.59 -0.14 9.44
N LEU A 69 -12.76 -0.39 8.81
CA LEU A 69 -13.05 0.11 7.47
C LEU A 69 -12.98 1.63 7.40
N TYR A 70 -13.66 2.34 8.31
CA TYR A 70 -13.65 3.79 8.36
C TYR A 70 -12.23 4.34 8.55
N ASN A 71 -11.43 3.74 9.43
CA ASN A 71 -10.07 4.18 9.70
C ASN A 71 -9.17 4.05 8.46
N VAL A 72 -9.19 2.89 7.79
CA VAL A 72 -8.43 2.68 6.54
C VAL A 72 -8.87 3.67 5.46
N LEU A 73 -10.18 3.83 5.25
CA LEU A 73 -10.71 4.77 4.25
C LEU A 73 -10.32 6.21 4.55
N TYR A 74 -10.43 6.65 5.80
CA TYR A 74 -10.06 8.00 6.21
C TYR A 74 -8.60 8.28 5.85
N TRP A 75 -7.68 7.39 6.24
CA TRP A 75 -6.27 7.61 5.99
C TRP A 75 -5.90 7.50 4.52
N LEU A 76 -6.47 6.55 3.78
CA LEU A 76 -6.17 6.38 2.36
C LEU A 76 -6.86 7.40 1.45
N THR A 77 -7.84 8.19 1.92
CA THR A 77 -8.54 9.15 1.05
C THR A 77 -8.47 10.61 1.52
N GLN A 78 -8.30 10.86 2.82
CA GLN A 78 -8.34 12.22 3.39
C GLN A 78 -6.97 12.74 3.85
N SER A 79 -5.98 11.87 4.04
CA SER A 79 -4.65 12.28 4.49
C SER A 79 -3.78 12.85 3.35
N GLY A 80 -2.63 13.45 3.69
CA GLY A 80 -1.67 13.95 2.70
C GLY A 80 -0.93 12.84 1.96
N PRO A 81 -0.36 13.10 0.76
CA PRO A 81 0.37 12.11 -0.02
C PRO A 81 1.42 11.33 0.80
N ASP A 82 2.26 12.03 1.58
CA ASP A 82 3.30 11.41 2.39
C ASP A 82 2.75 10.36 3.37
N ALA A 83 1.60 10.64 3.99
CA ALA A 83 0.96 9.70 4.92
C ALA A 83 0.41 8.46 4.20
N ARG A 84 -0.22 8.65 3.04
CA ARG A 84 -0.74 7.53 2.22
C ARG A 84 0.37 6.66 1.68
N GLN A 85 1.42 7.28 1.13
CA GLN A 85 2.62 6.60 0.65
C GLN A 85 3.27 5.79 1.78
N ALA A 86 3.42 6.38 2.98
CA ALA A 86 3.95 5.69 4.13
C ALA A 86 3.10 4.46 4.53
N ILE A 87 1.77 4.59 4.54
CA ILE A 87 0.86 3.46 4.82
C ILE A 87 1.05 2.34 3.81
N ILE A 88 1.08 2.65 2.51
CA ILE A 88 1.21 1.66 1.44
C ILE A 88 2.58 0.96 1.50
N VAL A 89 3.66 1.74 1.57
CA VAL A 89 5.03 1.21 1.61
C VAL A 89 5.22 0.31 2.82
N GLN A 90 4.79 0.75 4.00
CA GLN A 90 4.93 -0.04 5.23
C GLN A 90 4.01 -1.27 5.25
N THR A 91 2.84 -1.20 4.62
CA THR A 91 1.95 -2.37 4.46
C THR A 91 2.66 -3.43 3.61
N LEU A 92 3.20 -3.07 2.46
CA LEU A 92 3.94 -3.99 1.59
C LEU A 92 5.21 -4.51 2.25
N GLU A 93 5.93 -3.68 2.99
CA GLU A 93 7.11 -4.10 3.76
C GLU A 93 6.72 -5.15 4.80
N THR A 94 5.62 -4.93 5.54
CA THR A 94 5.13 -5.89 6.52
C THR A 94 4.72 -7.20 5.84
N MET A 95 4.03 -7.12 4.70
CA MET A 95 3.64 -8.30 3.92
C MET A 95 4.85 -9.10 3.43
N LEU A 96 5.93 -8.44 2.99
CA LEU A 96 7.12 -9.11 2.50
C LEU A 96 7.96 -9.77 3.61
N ASN A 97 7.87 -9.25 4.84
CA ASN A 97 8.50 -9.82 6.03
C ASN A 97 7.66 -10.93 6.70
N ASP A 98 6.36 -11.00 6.41
CA ASP A 98 5.47 -12.07 6.89
C ASP A 98 5.40 -13.21 5.86
N GLU A 99 5.88 -14.40 6.22
CA GLU A 99 5.90 -15.57 5.32
C GLU A 99 4.53 -15.90 4.73
N SER A 100 3.45 -15.67 5.49
CA SER A 100 2.08 -15.94 5.04
C SER A 100 1.59 -14.96 3.98
N LEU A 101 2.14 -13.73 3.95
CA LEU A 101 1.73 -12.66 3.04
C LEU A 101 2.77 -12.38 1.96
N ARG A 102 3.98 -12.91 2.08
CA ARG A 102 5.11 -12.60 1.20
C ARG A 102 4.79 -12.85 -0.28
N LYS A 103 4.12 -13.97 -0.58
CA LYS A 103 3.70 -14.28 -1.96
C LYS A 103 2.71 -13.26 -2.51
N VAL A 104 1.77 -12.79 -1.68
CA VAL A 104 0.80 -11.75 -2.05
C VAL A 104 1.53 -10.43 -2.30
N GLY A 105 2.42 -10.01 -1.39
CA GLY A 105 3.20 -8.78 -1.53
C GLY A 105 4.06 -8.74 -2.79
N LEU A 106 4.75 -9.86 -3.10
CA LEU A 106 5.54 -9.97 -4.33
C LEU A 106 4.66 -9.92 -5.59
N SER A 107 3.49 -10.55 -5.55
CA SER A 107 2.54 -10.53 -6.68
C SER A 107 2.03 -9.12 -6.96
N VAL A 108 1.75 -8.34 -5.91
CA VAL A 108 1.34 -6.94 -6.02
C VAL A 108 2.45 -6.09 -6.64
N LEU A 109 3.68 -6.17 -6.09
CA LEU A 109 4.82 -5.41 -6.60
C LEU A 109 5.14 -5.73 -8.06
N THR A 110 5.04 -6.99 -8.44
CA THR A 110 5.27 -7.45 -9.82
C THR A 110 4.25 -6.86 -10.79
N ARG A 111 2.98 -6.73 -10.37
CA ARG A 111 1.92 -6.13 -11.19
C ARG A 111 2.12 -4.63 -11.42
N VAL A 112 2.61 -3.91 -10.41
CA VAL A 112 2.77 -2.45 -10.49
C VAL A 112 4.12 -1.99 -11.07
N SER A 113 5.16 -2.82 -11.06
CA SER A 113 6.52 -2.42 -11.49
C SER A 113 7.20 -3.32 -12.54
N SER A 114 6.80 -4.58 -12.68
CA SER A 114 7.48 -5.72 -13.37
C SER A 114 8.33 -6.63 -12.48
N GLN A 115 8.42 -7.90 -12.87
CA GLN A 115 9.22 -8.92 -12.17
C GLN A 115 10.71 -8.56 -12.16
N GLU A 116 11.24 -8.06 -13.28
CA GLU A 116 12.66 -7.73 -13.43
C GLU A 116 13.08 -6.61 -12.48
N ASN A 117 12.23 -5.58 -12.33
CA ASN A 117 12.45 -4.49 -11.39
C ASN A 117 12.40 -4.98 -9.95
N VAL A 118 11.40 -5.81 -9.60
CA VAL A 118 11.29 -6.42 -8.26
C VAL A 118 12.54 -7.23 -7.92
N ASP A 119 12.98 -8.10 -8.83
CA ASP A 119 14.18 -8.94 -8.62
C ASP A 119 15.46 -8.10 -8.50
N LEU A 120 15.57 -7.01 -9.25
CA LEU A 120 16.70 -6.08 -9.12
C LEU A 120 16.70 -5.39 -7.76
N MET A 121 15.55 -4.87 -7.32
CA MET A 121 15.45 -4.16 -6.05
C MET A 121 15.66 -5.07 -4.85
N LEU A 122 15.12 -6.30 -4.86
CA LEU A 122 15.36 -7.28 -3.79
C LEU A 122 16.84 -7.67 -3.71
N ARG A 123 17.55 -7.78 -4.84
CA ARG A 123 19.00 -7.99 -4.83
C ARG A 123 19.78 -6.83 -4.20
N TYR A 124 19.31 -5.60 -4.35
CA TYR A 124 19.90 -4.46 -3.65
C TYR A 124 19.62 -4.49 -2.15
N VAL A 125 18.45 -4.96 -1.72
CA VAL A 125 18.14 -5.21 -0.31
C VAL A 125 19.05 -6.28 0.28
N GLU A 126 19.20 -7.42 -0.40
CA GLU A 126 20.08 -8.52 0.03
C GLU A 126 21.55 -8.10 0.16
N ARG A 127 21.99 -7.17 -0.68
CA ARG A 127 23.35 -6.60 -0.64
C ARG A 127 23.53 -5.49 0.39
N GLY A 128 22.47 -5.12 1.12
CA GLY A 128 22.48 -4.03 2.09
C GLY A 128 22.65 -2.64 1.46
N VAL A 129 22.37 -2.51 0.16
CA VAL A 129 22.44 -1.22 -0.57
C VAL A 129 21.20 -0.37 -0.26
N LEU A 130 20.03 -1.01 -0.14
CA LEU A 130 18.76 -0.39 0.21
C LEU A 130 18.10 -1.12 1.37
N THR A 131 17.30 -0.42 2.16
CA THR A 131 16.31 -1.07 3.04
C THR A 131 15.13 -1.59 2.21
N LEU A 132 14.34 -2.49 2.79
CA LEU A 132 13.15 -3.01 2.10
C LEU A 132 12.14 -1.91 1.80
N SER A 133 11.87 -1.01 2.74
CA SER A 133 10.99 0.15 2.50
C SER A 133 11.53 1.07 1.40
N GLN A 134 12.85 1.29 1.31
CA GLN A 134 13.46 2.08 0.24
C GLN A 134 13.28 1.41 -1.13
N ALA A 135 13.51 0.10 -1.21
CA ALA A 135 13.29 -0.68 -2.43
C ALA A 135 11.83 -0.62 -2.89
N ILE A 136 10.87 -0.79 -1.97
CA ILE A 136 9.43 -0.69 -2.27
C ILE A 136 9.09 0.72 -2.76
N PHE A 137 9.59 1.76 -2.10
CA PHE A 137 9.35 3.13 -2.52
C PHE A 137 9.81 3.37 -3.97
N VAL A 138 11.02 2.92 -4.33
CA VAL A 138 11.54 3.03 -5.71
C VAL A 138 10.68 2.25 -6.72
N LEU A 139 10.17 1.07 -6.35
CA LEU A 139 9.31 0.27 -7.22
C LEU A 139 7.96 0.95 -7.50
N LEU A 140 7.41 1.64 -6.51
CA LEU A 140 6.11 2.31 -6.60
C LEU A 140 6.21 3.70 -7.21
N TYR A 141 7.28 4.43 -6.93
CA TYR A 141 7.47 5.81 -7.34
C TYR A 141 8.79 5.96 -8.13
N PRO A 142 8.93 5.29 -9.29
CA PRO A 142 10.11 5.47 -10.13
C PRO A 142 10.18 6.94 -10.55
N ASP A 143 11.36 7.55 -10.39
CA ASP A 143 11.59 9.00 -10.56
C ASP A 143 10.72 9.60 -11.68
N SER A 144 9.86 10.54 -11.30
CA SER A 144 9.04 11.38 -12.17
C SER A 144 9.86 12.37 -13.01
N SER A 145 11.11 12.03 -13.32
CA SER A 145 11.94 12.74 -14.28
C SER A 145 11.34 12.76 -15.69
N SER A 146 10.28 11.98 -15.95
CA SER A 146 9.45 12.07 -17.17
C SER A 146 8.27 13.06 -17.09
N LEU A 147 8.10 13.82 -16.00
CA LEU A 147 7.08 14.89 -15.90
C LEU A 147 7.58 16.27 -16.35
N PHE A 148 8.80 16.35 -16.90
CA PHE A 148 9.42 17.59 -17.39
C PHE A 148 9.91 17.51 -18.85
N ASP A 149 9.32 16.65 -19.68
CA ASP A 149 9.47 16.70 -21.16
C ASP A 149 8.25 17.37 -21.82
#